data_AF-A0A2V6HG41-F1
#
_entry.id   AF-A0A2V6HG41-F1
#
_cell.length_a   1.000
_cell.length_b   1.000
_cell.length_c   1.000
_cell.angle_alpha   90.00
_cell.angle_beta   90.00
_cell.angle_gamma   90.00
#
_symmetry.space_group_name_H-M   'P 1'
#
loop_
_entity.id
_entity.type
_entity.pdbx_description
1 polymer ?
#
loop_
_entity_poly.entity_id
_entity_poly.type
_entity_poly.pdbx_seq_one_letter_code
_entity_poly.pdbx_strand_id
1 'polypeptide(L)' 'MRRLLRQIKSELKTAKHCAIYQEELSRVWPDHGNHREPKIARFAEEHGFRLRFYRDGLCAIFDKALERKRREKTLS' A
#
# COMPACT_ATOMS: atom_id res chain seq x y z
N MET A 1 2.10 -7.14 -11.23
CA MET A 1 1.94 -5.79 -10.64
C MET A 1 0.71 -5.01 -11.12
N ARG A 2 0.45 -4.83 -12.44
CA ARG A 2 -0.67 -3.99 -12.94
C ARG A 2 -2.09 -4.41 -12.47
N ARG A 3 -2.30 -5.69 -12.17
CA ARG A 3 -3.57 -6.22 -11.64
C ARG A 3 -3.79 -5.77 -10.18
N LEU A 4 -2.78 -5.98 -9.33
CA LEU A 4 -2.77 -5.56 -7.92
C LEU A 4 -3.01 -4.04 -7.80
N LEU A 5 -2.30 -3.24 -8.59
CA LEU A 5 -2.49 -1.79 -8.64
C LEU A 5 -3.93 -1.40 -8.99
N ARG A 6 -4.54 -2.05 -9.99
CA ARG A 6 -5.93 -1.79 -10.36
C ARG A 6 -6.92 -2.20 -9.27
N GLN A 7 -6.67 -3.32 -8.60
CA GLN A 7 -7.48 -3.78 -7.48
C GLN A 7 -7.44 -2.77 -6.33
N ILE A 8 -6.23 -2.38 -5.88
CA ILE A 8 -6.06 -1.39 -4.81
C ILE A 8 -6.74 -0.06 -5.19
N LYS A 9 -6.54 0.43 -6.41
CA LYS A 9 -7.20 1.66 -6.88
C LYS A 9 -8.73 1.55 -6.90
N SER A 10 -9.26 0.41 -7.35
CA SER A 10 -10.70 0.20 -7.43
C SER A 10 -11.32 0.08 -6.05
N GLU A 11 -10.70 -0.67 -5.15
CA GLU A 11 -11.19 -0.87 -3.80
C GLU A 11 -11.11 0.41 -2.97
N LEU A 12 -10.00 1.16 -3.07
CA LEU A 12 -9.89 2.46 -2.40
C LEU A 12 -10.84 3.52 -2.95
N LYS A 13 -11.51 3.34 -4.11
CA LYS A 13 -12.56 4.26 -4.54
C LYS A 13 -13.77 4.22 -3.60
N THR A 14 -14.13 3.03 -3.13
CA THR A 14 -15.33 2.80 -2.31
C THR A 14 -15.00 2.58 -0.84
N ALA A 15 -13.85 1.96 -0.55
CA ALA A 15 -13.37 1.65 0.79
C ALA A 15 -12.29 2.63 1.27
N LYS A 16 -12.15 2.77 2.59
CA LYS A 16 -11.08 3.57 3.21
C LYS A 16 -9.73 2.84 3.23
N HIS A 17 -9.78 1.51 3.23
CA HIS A 17 -8.61 0.64 3.30
C HIS A 17 -8.81 -0.52 2.33
N CYS A 18 -7.72 -1.05 1.79
CA CYS A 18 -7.67 -2.22 0.92
C CYS A 18 -6.69 -3.22 1.52
N ALA A 19 -7.16 -4.43 1.84
CA ALA A 19 -6.34 -5.49 2.39
C ALA A 19 -5.95 -6.47 1.29
N ILE A 20 -4.64 -6.66 1.09
CA ILE A 20 -4.08 -7.63 0.17
C ILE A 20 -3.47 -8.77 0.98
N TYR A 21 -4.02 -9.96 0.83
CA TYR A 21 -3.57 -11.17 1.53
C TYR A 21 -2.28 -11.74 0.93
N GLN A 22 -1.61 -12.61 1.70
CA GLN A 22 -0.34 -13.24 1.34
C GLN A 22 -0.35 -13.89 -0.05
N GLU A 23 -1.44 -14.51 -0.49
CA GLU A 23 -1.52 -15.16 -1.81
C GLU A 23 -1.29 -14.17 -2.96
N GLU A 24 -1.93 -13.00 -2.89
CA GLU A 24 -1.76 -11.94 -3.90
C GLU A 24 -0.40 -11.25 -3.74
N LEU A 25 0.09 -11.09 -2.51
CA LEU A 25 1.43 -10.56 -2.25
C LEU A 25 2.52 -11.46 -2.81
N SER A 26 2.42 -12.77 -2.62
CA SER A 26 3.43 -13.75 -3.05
C SER A 26 3.54 -13.85 -4.56
N ARG A 27 2.46 -13.56 -5.30
CA ARG A 27 2.45 -13.47 -6.77
C ARG A 27 3.23 -12.26 -7.30
N VAL A 28 3.33 -11.19 -6.52
CA VAL A 28 4.00 -9.94 -6.92
C VAL A 28 5.39 -9.83 -6.32
N TRP A 29 5.53 -10.24 -5.06
CA TRP A 29 6.74 -10.29 -4.28
C TRP A 29 6.93 -11.71 -3.73
N PRO A 30 7.55 -12.62 -4.50
CA PRO A 30 7.83 -13.96 -4.03
C PRO A 30 8.71 -13.95 -2.76
N ASP A 31 8.57 -15.01 -1.95
CA ASP A 31 9.18 -15.14 -0.63
C ASP A 31 10.66 -15.41 -0.75
N HIS A 32 11.44 -14.34 -0.72
CA HIS A 32 12.90 -14.41 -0.75
C HIS A 32 13.51 -13.73 0.49
N GLY A 33 12.78 -13.71 1.62
CA GLY A 33 13.27 -13.25 2.93
C GLY A 33 12.82 -11.84 3.36
N ASN A 34 13.47 -11.32 4.42
CA ASN A 34 13.12 -10.14 5.25
C ASN A 34 12.94 -8.78 4.54
N HIS A 35 13.03 -8.70 3.21
CA HIS A 35 12.99 -7.42 2.48
C HIS A 35 11.67 -7.16 1.76
N ARG A 36 10.59 -7.86 2.12
CA ARG A 36 9.30 -7.72 1.45
C ARG A 36 8.54 -6.47 1.88
N GLU A 37 8.51 -6.19 3.19
CA GLU A 37 7.88 -4.99 3.76
C GLU A 37 8.37 -3.67 3.12
N PRO A 38 9.69 -3.38 3.05
CA PRO A 38 10.16 -2.12 2.46
C PRO A 38 9.84 -2.01 0.96
N LYS A 39 9.79 -3.13 0.23
CA LYS A 39 9.38 -3.14 -1.20
C LYS A 39 7.90 -2.79 -1.36
N ILE A 40 7.05 -3.34 -0.49
CA ILE A 40 5.61 -3.06 -0.49
C ILE A 40 5.33 -1.62 -0.08
N ALA A 41 6.05 -1.11 0.94
CA ALA A 41 5.96 0.27 1.38
C ALA A 41 6.35 1.24 0.25
N ARG A 42 7.50 1.02 -0.39
CA ARG A 42 7.95 1.83 -1.53
C ARG A 42 6.97 1.79 -2.70
N PHE A 43 6.43 0.62 -3.03
CA PHE A 43 5.40 0.48 -4.07
C PHE A 43 4.14 1.29 -3.74
N ALA A 44 3.73 1.32 -2.47
CA ALA A 44 2.60 2.12 -2.03
C ALA A 44 2.87 3.61 -2.30
N GLU A 45 4.02 4.11 -1.84
CA GLU A 45 4.42 5.51 -2.01
C GLU A 45 4.55 5.91 -3.49
N GLU A 46 5.21 5.10 -4.32
CA GLU A 46 5.37 5.33 -5.77
C GLU A 46 4.03 5.39 -6.52
N HIS A 47 2.94 4.92 -5.92
CA HIS A 47 1.62 4.86 -6.54
C HIS A 47 0.55 5.68 -5.81
N GLY A 48 0.94 6.52 -4.84
CA GLY A 48 0.03 7.41 -4.11
C GLY A 48 -0.83 6.69 -3.06
N PHE A 49 -0.36 5.55 -2.56
CA PHE A 49 -0.94 4.85 -1.42
C PHE A 49 -0.03 4.96 -0.21
N ARG A 50 -0.55 4.56 0.94
CA ARG A 50 0.24 4.37 2.14
C ARG A 50 0.02 2.95 2.65
N LEU A 51 1.12 2.29 3.01
CA LEU A 51 1.08 1.02 3.72
C LEU A 51 0.78 1.31 5.20
N ARG A 52 -0.37 0.85 5.69
CA ARG A 52 -0.80 1.02 7.08
C ARG A 52 -0.36 -0.12 7.98
N PHE A 53 -0.36 -1.32 7.43
CA PHE A 53 -0.03 -2.54 8.15
C PHE A 53 0.56 -3.53 7.17
N TYR A 54 1.60 -4.23 7.61
CA TYR A 54 2.10 -5.40 6.93
C TYR A 54 2.43 -6.45 7.96
N ARG A 55 2.01 -7.68 7.69
CA ARG A 55 2.49 -8.84 8.41
C ARG A 55 2.76 -9.95 7.42
N ASP A 56 4.01 -10.41 7.41
CA ASP A 56 4.42 -11.57 6.64
C ASP A 56 3.57 -12.78 7.04
N GLY A 57 3.18 -13.60 6.07
CA GLY A 57 2.25 -14.70 6.30
C GLY A 57 0.76 -14.31 6.42
N LEU A 58 0.40 -13.03 6.38
CA LEU A 58 -0.97 -12.55 6.63
C LEU A 58 -1.48 -11.62 5.53
N CYS A 59 -1.23 -10.32 5.66
CA CYS A 59 -1.72 -9.32 4.71
C CYS A 59 -0.96 -7.99 4.81
N ALA A 60 -1.08 -7.22 3.72
CA ALA A 60 -0.72 -5.81 3.63
C ALA A 60 -2.00 -4.98 3.54
N ILE A 61 -2.15 -3.97 4.39
CA ILE A 61 -3.29 -3.05 4.35
C ILE A 61 -2.80 -1.72 3.79
N PHE A 62 -3.41 -1.30 2.70
CA PHE A 62 -3.18 -0.02 2.05
C PHE A 62 -4.32 0.94 2.33
N ASP A 63 -4.01 2.22 2.49
CA ASP A 63 -5.00 3.29 2.38
C ASP A 63 -4.57 4.32 1.34
N LYS A 64 -5.47 5.26 1.04
CA LYS A 64 -5.09 6.44 0.27
C LYS A 64 -4.00 7.14 1.06
N ALA A 65 -2.88 7.44 0.41
CA ALA A 65 -1.99 8.46 0.95
C ALA A 65 -2.89 9.68 1.14
N LEU A 66 -3.12 10.09 2.40
CA LEU A 66 -3.69 11.40 2.64
C LEU A 66 -2.81 12.31 1.81
N GLU A 67 -3.40 12.95 0.79
CA GLU A 67 -2.87 14.16 0.22
C GLU A 67 -2.31 14.88 1.43
N ARG A 68 -0.98 15.00 1.54
CA ARG A 68 -0.40 15.91 2.50
C ARG A 68 -0.98 17.23 2.02
N LYS A 69 -2.16 17.59 2.52
CA LYS A 69 -2.49 18.97 2.77
C LYS A 69 -1.28 19.39 3.56
N ARG A 70 -0.37 20.04 2.86
CA ARG A 70 0.34 21.19 3.37
C ARG A 70 -0.70 21.97 4.18
N ARG A 71 -0.89 21.56 5.43
CA ARG A 71 -0.81 22.46 6.56
C ARG A 71 0.65 22.88 6.65
N GLU A 72 1.14 23.51 5.60
CA GLU A 72 1.93 24.71 5.71
C GLU A 72 0.88 25.69 6.28
N LYS A 73 0.65 25.65 7.60
CA LYS A 73 1.19 26.69 8.45
C LYS A 73 1.13 28.01 7.67
N THR A 74 -0.07 28.59 7.65
CA THR A 74 -0.24 30.03 7.80
C THR A 74 0.56 30.45 9.03
N LEU A 75 1.86 30.66 8.83
CA LEU A 75 2.85 31.19 9.75
C LEU A 75 3.96 31.72 8.86
N SER A 76 3.67 32.87 8.23
CA SER A 76 4.57 33.96 7.85
C SER A 76 3.74 35.00 7.12
#